data_AF-A0A1I4S205-F1
#
_entry.id   AF-A0A1I4S205-F1
#
_cell.length_a   1.000
_cell.length_b   1.000
_cell.length_c   1.000
_cell.angle_alpha   90.00
_cell.angle_beta   90.00
_cell.angle_gamma   90.00
#
_symmetry.space_group_name_H-M   'P 1'
#
loop_
_entity.id
_entity.type
_entity.pdbx_description
1 polymer ?
#
loop_
_entity_poly.entity_id
_entity_poly.type
_entity_poly.pdbx_seq_one_letter_code
_entity_poly.pdbx_strand_id
1 'polypeptide(L)'
;MTDDQLAAADHTGAGSGPIGAHERRQAEIADRISALRARATAITASTRTGSTSAQVRDARARQRSADATLGLAYLRAAERHRLAAAAHERFADFLDESGDRERGDAHRQAAGADRAAAERDEAAGHERGVAEHR
;
A
#
# COMPACT_ATOMS: atom_id res chain seq x y z
N MET A 1 -34.16 54.53 -28.97
CA MET A 1 -33.76 53.60 -30.05
C MET A 1 -32.28 53.36 -29.84
N THR A 2 -31.96 52.28 -29.13
CA THR A 2 -31.39 51.01 -29.64
C THR A 2 -29.92 51.15 -30.02
N ASP A 3 -29.06 50.39 -29.33
CA ASP A 3 -27.79 49.87 -29.88
C ASP A 3 -27.12 48.75 -29.05
N ASP A 4 -27.75 48.21 -27.99
CA ASP A 4 -27.16 47.10 -27.22
C ASP A 4 -27.87 45.74 -27.39
N GLN A 5 -28.62 45.59 -28.49
CA GLN A 5 -28.93 44.26 -29.04
C GLN A 5 -27.97 43.94 -30.19
N LEU A 6 -26.73 43.68 -29.83
CA LEU A 6 -25.81 42.86 -30.60
C LEU A 6 -25.27 41.80 -29.62
N ALA A 7 -26.06 40.78 -29.30
CA ALA A 7 -25.98 39.49 -29.98
C ALA A 7 -24.54 38.96 -30.04
N ALA A 8 -24.18 38.03 -29.14
CA ALA A 8 -23.87 36.65 -29.53
C ALA A 8 -23.44 35.78 -28.32
N ALA A 9 -24.08 34.61 -28.23
CA ALA A 9 -23.66 33.39 -27.51
C ALA A 9 -23.58 33.52 -25.99
N ASP A 10 -24.61 33.17 -25.22
CA ASP A 10 -25.21 31.83 -25.10
C ASP A 10 -24.17 30.70 -24.93
N HIS A 11 -24.35 29.95 -23.84
CA HIS A 11 -23.66 28.72 -23.44
C HIS A 11 -22.38 28.83 -22.59
N THR A 12 -22.52 29.05 -21.27
CA THR A 12 -21.78 28.22 -20.29
C THR A 12 -22.58 28.03 -19.01
N GLY A 13 -23.34 26.92 -18.95
CA GLY A 13 -23.36 26.07 -17.76
C GLY A 13 -24.26 26.47 -16.60
N ALA A 14 -25.52 26.84 -16.85
CA ALA A 14 -26.55 26.64 -15.84
C ALA A 14 -26.71 25.14 -15.56
N GLY A 15 -26.54 24.71 -14.30
CA GLY A 15 -27.12 23.44 -13.82
C GLY A 15 -26.18 22.34 -13.31
N SER A 16 -25.05 22.65 -12.67
CA SER A 16 -24.37 21.63 -11.84
C SER A 16 -23.84 22.23 -10.54
N GLY A 17 -24.77 22.60 -9.66
CA GLY A 17 -24.45 22.86 -8.26
C GLY A 17 -23.88 21.60 -7.56
N PRO A 18 -23.43 21.73 -6.30
CA PRO A 18 -22.83 20.64 -5.52
C PRO A 18 -23.68 19.35 -5.46
N ILE A 19 -24.99 19.46 -5.65
CA ILE A 19 -25.94 18.33 -5.76
C ILE A 19 -25.65 17.46 -6.99
N GLY A 20 -25.41 18.04 -8.17
CA GLY A 20 -25.11 17.28 -9.39
C GLY A 20 -23.74 16.61 -9.36
N ALA A 21 -22.77 17.18 -8.65
CA ALA A 21 -21.47 16.54 -8.40
C ALA A 21 -21.61 15.33 -7.47
N HIS A 22 -22.48 15.42 -6.47
CA HIS A 22 -22.78 14.32 -5.55
C HIS A 22 -23.51 13.16 -6.25
N GLU A 23 -24.52 13.47 -7.09
CA GLU A 23 -25.25 12.47 -7.87
C GLU A 23 -24.35 11.73 -8.86
N ARG A 24 -23.45 12.44 -9.56
CA ARG A 24 -22.44 11.80 -10.44
C ARG A 24 -21.52 10.86 -9.66
N ARG A 25 -21.12 11.25 -8.45
CA ARG A 25 -20.27 10.40 -7.60
C ARG A 25 -21.03 9.18 -7.07
N GLN A 26 -22.31 9.30 -6.77
CA GLN A 26 -23.16 8.16 -6.42
C GLN A 26 -23.33 7.19 -7.59
N ALA A 27 -23.54 7.70 -8.81
CA ALA A 27 -23.61 6.87 -10.01
C ALA A 27 -22.29 6.12 -10.26
N GLU A 28 -21.13 6.80 -10.16
CA GLU A 28 -19.81 6.16 -10.29
C GLU A 28 -19.60 5.06 -9.24
N ILE A 29 -20.01 5.30 -7.99
CA ILE A 29 -19.92 4.30 -6.92
C ILE A 29 -20.83 3.10 -7.23
N ALA A 30 -22.06 3.34 -7.70
CA ALA A 30 -22.99 2.29 -8.08
C ALA A 30 -22.44 1.43 -9.23
N ASP A 31 -21.85 2.06 -10.24
CA ASP A 31 -21.20 1.38 -11.37
C ASP A 31 -20.01 0.54 -10.92
N ARG A 32 -19.18 1.06 -10.00
CA ARG A 32 -18.06 0.30 -9.41
C ARG A 32 -18.54 -0.88 -8.59
N ILE A 33 -19.62 -0.72 -7.81
CA ILE A 33 -20.24 -1.82 -7.07
C ILE A 33 -20.80 -2.88 -8.04
N SER A 34 -21.45 -2.46 -9.13
CA SER A 34 -21.96 -3.36 -10.16
C SER A 34 -20.83 -4.15 -10.84
N ALA A 35 -19.74 -3.47 -11.22
CA ALA A 35 -18.56 -4.09 -11.80
C ALA A 35 -17.89 -5.09 -10.84
N LEU A 36 -17.81 -4.76 -9.55
CA LEU A 36 -17.28 -5.66 -8.52
C LEU A 36 -18.17 -6.90 -8.35
N ARG A 37 -19.50 -6.73 -8.33
CA ARG A 37 -20.45 -7.85 -8.28
C ARG A 37 -20.36 -8.74 -9.52
N ALA A 38 -20.28 -8.16 -10.72
CA ALA A 38 -20.11 -8.90 -11.96
C ALA A 38 -18.80 -9.71 -11.96
N ARG A 39 -17.71 -9.10 -11.47
CA ARG A 39 -16.42 -9.78 -11.31
C ARG A 39 -16.47 -10.92 -10.29
N ALA A 40 -17.16 -10.72 -9.17
CA ALA A 40 -17.39 -11.76 -8.18
C ALA A 40 -18.19 -12.94 -8.78
N THR A 41 -19.27 -12.66 -9.51
CA THR A 41 -20.05 -13.68 -10.22
C THR A 41 -19.22 -14.42 -11.26
N ALA A 42 -18.35 -13.74 -12.01
CA ALA A 42 -17.47 -14.37 -12.99
C ALA A 42 -16.43 -15.30 -12.33
N ILE A 43 -15.89 -14.92 -11.17
CA ILE A 43 -15.00 -15.76 -10.36
C ILE A 43 -15.75 -16.98 -9.82
N THR A 44 -16.98 -16.79 -9.32
CA THR A 44 -17.83 -17.89 -8.85
C THR A 44 -18.23 -18.84 -10.00
N ALA A 45 -18.49 -18.30 -11.18
CA ALA A 45 -18.83 -19.09 -12.37
C ALA A 45 -17.62 -19.89 -12.89
N SER A 46 -16.41 -19.33 -12.85
CA SER A 46 -15.18 -20.03 -13.23
C SER A 46 -14.74 -21.07 -12.20
N THR A 47 -15.15 -20.93 -10.94
CA THR A 47 -14.92 -21.91 -9.87
C THR A 47 -16.00 -23.01 -9.80
N ARG A 48 -17.17 -22.83 -10.41
CA ARG A 48 -18.25 -23.84 -10.49
C ARG A 48 -17.88 -25.04 -11.39
N THR A 49 -17.00 -24.84 -12.36
CA THR A 49 -16.16 -25.90 -12.90
C THR A 49 -14.98 -26.06 -11.94
N GLY A 50 -15.02 -27.06 -11.06
CA GLY A 50 -13.98 -27.25 -10.04
C GLY A 50 -12.58 -27.10 -10.64
N SER A 51 -11.71 -26.37 -9.95
CA SER A 51 -10.35 -26.11 -10.43
C SER A 51 -9.67 -27.42 -10.82
N THR A 52 -9.15 -27.49 -12.04
CA THR A 52 -8.45 -28.70 -12.49
C THR A 52 -7.24 -28.95 -11.59
N SER A 53 -6.80 -30.20 -11.46
CA SER A 53 -5.58 -30.54 -10.71
C SER A 53 -4.35 -29.78 -11.20
N ALA A 54 -4.31 -29.39 -12.48
CA ALA A 54 -3.29 -28.50 -13.03
C ALA A 54 -3.40 -27.07 -12.47
N GLN A 55 -4.60 -26.49 -12.42
CA GLN A 55 -4.83 -25.15 -11.86
C GLN A 55 -4.54 -25.08 -10.35
N VAL A 56 -4.87 -26.12 -9.59
CA VAL A 56 -4.54 -26.19 -8.15
C VAL A 56 -3.02 -26.27 -7.94
N ARG A 57 -2.31 -27.08 -8.76
CA ARG A 57 -0.84 -27.16 -8.68
C ARG A 57 -0.17 -25.84 -9.04
N ASP A 58 -0.66 -25.17 -10.08
CA ASP A 58 -0.15 -23.87 -10.51
C ASP A 58 -0.42 -22.77 -9.48
N ALA A 59 -1.63 -22.72 -8.90
CA ALA A 59 -1.95 -21.80 -7.81
C ALA A 59 -1.02 -22.00 -6.59
N ARG A 60 -0.74 -23.26 -6.21
CA ARG A 60 0.21 -23.58 -5.13
C ARG A 60 1.64 -23.17 -5.47
N ALA A 61 2.06 -23.33 -6.73
CA ALA A 61 3.39 -22.90 -7.17
C ALA A 61 3.52 -21.37 -7.10
N ARG A 62 2.50 -20.64 -7.56
CA ARG A 62 2.44 -19.18 -7.46
C ARG A 62 2.41 -18.70 -6.00
N GLN A 63 1.68 -19.39 -5.13
CA GLN A 63 1.68 -19.10 -3.69
C GLN A 63 3.08 -19.26 -3.07
N ARG A 64 3.76 -20.39 -3.30
CA ARG A 64 5.13 -20.59 -2.79
C ARG A 64 6.11 -19.54 -3.30
N SER A 65 6.02 -19.18 -4.58
CA SER A 65 6.86 -18.13 -5.15
C SER A 65 6.60 -16.76 -4.53
N ALA A 66 5.33 -16.44 -4.24
CA ALA A 66 4.96 -15.20 -3.55
C ALA A 66 5.46 -15.20 -2.11
N ASP A 67 5.34 -16.31 -1.39
CA ASP A 67 5.82 -16.46 -0.01
C ASP A 67 7.35 -16.31 0.06
N ALA A 68 8.10 -16.90 -0.87
CA ALA A 68 9.55 -16.75 -0.97
C ALA A 68 9.96 -15.29 -1.25
N THR A 69 9.27 -14.63 -2.19
CA THR A 69 9.50 -13.21 -2.51
C THR A 69 9.23 -12.31 -1.30
N LEU A 70 8.15 -12.61 -0.56
CA LEU A 70 7.79 -11.89 0.65
C LEU A 70 8.83 -12.10 1.76
N GLY A 71 9.31 -13.33 1.97
CA GLY A 71 10.39 -13.62 2.91
C GLY A 71 11.66 -12.82 2.62
N LEU A 72 12.09 -12.77 1.36
CA LEU A 72 13.23 -11.94 0.94
C LEU A 72 12.99 -10.44 1.15
N ALA A 73 11.76 -9.96 0.93
CA ALA A 73 11.42 -8.57 1.16
C ALA A 73 11.54 -8.18 2.64
N TYR A 74 11.11 -9.07 3.54
CA TYR A 74 11.27 -8.90 4.98
C TYR A 74 12.75 -8.87 5.40
N LEU A 75 13.58 -9.78 4.90
CA LEU A 75 15.02 -9.76 5.21
C LEU A 75 15.71 -8.47 4.74
N ARG A 76 15.33 -7.95 3.57
CA ARG A 76 15.83 -6.64 3.09
C ARG A 76 15.31 -5.48 3.93
N ALA A 77 14.07 -5.55 4.43
CA ALA A 77 13.53 -4.55 5.33
C ALA A 77 14.27 -4.54 6.67
N ALA A 78 14.52 -5.72 7.24
CA ALA A 78 15.32 -5.88 8.45
C ALA A 78 16.71 -5.24 8.29
N GLU A 79 17.39 -5.49 7.17
CA GLU A 79 18.70 -4.90 6.91
C GLU A 79 18.65 -3.37 6.83
N ARG A 80 17.63 -2.80 6.17
CA ARG A 80 17.45 -1.34 6.13
C ARG A 80 17.24 -0.75 7.52
N HIS A 81 16.46 -1.42 8.37
CA HIS A 81 16.26 -1.00 9.75
C HIS A 81 17.55 -1.08 10.57
N ARG A 82 18.38 -2.11 10.40
CA ARG A 82 19.71 -2.18 11.07
C ARG A 82 20.62 -1.02 10.65
N LEU A 83 20.65 -0.70 9.36
CA LEU A 83 21.42 0.43 8.84
C LEU A 83 20.92 1.77 9.38
N ALA A 84 19.59 1.94 9.49
CA ALA A 84 18.97 3.12 10.09
C ALA A 84 19.29 3.25 11.58
N ALA A 85 19.19 2.15 12.34
CA ALA A 85 19.57 2.12 13.75
C ALA A 85 21.03 2.54 13.95
N ALA A 86 21.96 1.96 13.17
CA ALA A 86 23.36 2.32 13.24
C ALA A 86 23.62 3.79 12.87
N ALA A 87 22.83 4.37 11.96
CA ALA A 87 22.91 5.79 11.62
C ALA A 87 22.41 6.68 12.76
N HIS A 88 21.30 6.30 13.41
CA HIS A 88 20.78 7.00 14.58
C HIS A 88 21.73 6.92 15.78
N GLU A 89 22.38 5.78 16.03
CA GLU A 89 23.38 5.63 17.09
C GLU A 89 24.57 6.58 16.85
N ARG A 90 25.16 6.57 15.65
CA ARG A 90 26.25 7.50 15.31
C ARG A 90 25.85 8.97 15.46
N PHE A 91 24.60 9.29 15.16
CA PHE A 91 24.12 10.67 15.29
C PHE A 91 23.83 11.05 16.74
N ALA A 92 23.38 10.10 17.57
CA ALA A 92 23.28 10.30 19.01
C ALA A 92 24.65 10.59 19.64
N ASP A 93 25.68 9.84 19.24
CA ASP A 93 27.05 10.05 19.72
C ASP A 93 27.55 11.47 19.36
N PHE A 94 27.34 11.90 18.12
CA PHE A 94 27.67 13.26 17.68
C PHE A 94 26.92 14.33 18.49
N LEU A 95 25.63 14.12 18.79
CA LEU A 95 24.83 15.06 19.57
C LEU A 95 25.30 15.13 21.02
N ASP A 96 25.67 14.00 21.63
CA ASP A 96 26.26 13.95 22.97
C ASP A 96 27.59 14.74 23.02
N GLU A 97 28.45 14.59 22.01
CA GLU A 97 29.70 15.36 21.89
C GLU A 97 29.45 16.87 21.77
N SER A 98 28.37 17.27 21.09
CA SER A 98 27.95 18.66 20.96
C SER A 98 27.22 19.22 22.19
N GLY A 99 26.92 18.37 23.18
CA GLY A 99 26.21 18.72 24.41
C GLY A 99 24.68 18.73 24.29
N ASP A 100 24.11 18.35 23.15
CA ASP A 100 22.66 18.28 22.90
C ASP A 100 22.10 16.89 23.28
N ARG A 101 22.09 16.62 24.59
CA ARG A 101 21.73 15.31 25.16
C ARG A 101 20.28 14.93 24.91
N GLU A 102 19.35 15.88 24.92
CA GLU A 102 17.92 15.61 24.71
C GLU A 102 17.67 15.07 23.29
N ARG A 103 18.27 15.69 22.28
CA ARG A 103 18.19 15.17 20.92
C ARG A 103 18.96 13.86 20.77
N GLY A 104 20.10 13.71 21.45
CA GLY A 104 20.83 12.44 21.51
C GLY A 104 19.95 11.29 22.01
N ASP A 105 19.17 11.51 23.07
CA ASP A 105 18.23 10.53 23.60
C ASP A 105 17.08 10.21 22.64
N ALA A 106 16.56 11.21 21.90
CA ALA A 106 15.57 10.97 20.86
C ALA A 106 16.11 10.06 19.74
N HIS A 107 17.39 10.24 19.36
CA HIS A 107 18.05 9.38 18.37
C HIS A 107 18.32 7.97 18.91
N ARG A 108 18.70 7.82 20.19
CA ARG A 108 18.80 6.50 20.84
C ARG A 108 17.47 5.76 20.84
N GLN A 109 16.37 6.45 21.13
CA GLN A 109 15.03 5.87 21.08
C GLN A 109 14.66 5.44 19.65
N ALA A 110 14.95 6.27 18.64
CA ALA A 110 14.75 5.92 17.24
C ALA A 110 15.56 4.68 16.83
N ALA A 111 16.84 4.60 17.22
CA ALA A 111 17.68 3.42 16.99
C ALA A 111 17.12 2.15 17.67
N GLY A 112 16.57 2.28 18.88
CA GLY A 112 15.88 1.19 19.56
C GLY A 112 14.64 0.71 18.80
N ALA A 113 13.83 1.64 18.28
CA ALA A 113 12.65 1.33 17.48
C ALA A 113 13.01 0.62 16.17
N ASP A 114 14.07 1.06 15.49
CA ASP A 114 14.59 0.42 14.29
C ASP A 114 15.16 -0.98 14.56
N ARG A 115 15.92 -1.17 15.65
CA ARG A 115 16.37 -2.53 16.06
C ARG A 115 15.20 -3.47 16.28
N ALA A 116 14.19 -3.02 17.02
CA ALA A 116 12.98 -3.81 17.25
C ALA A 116 12.20 -4.09 15.95
N ALA A 117 12.19 -3.16 14.99
CA ALA A 117 11.61 -3.38 13.67
C ALA A 117 12.40 -4.41 12.86
N ALA A 118 13.74 -4.33 12.90
CA ALA A 118 14.62 -5.28 12.23
C ALA A 118 14.41 -6.72 12.75
N GLU A 119 14.30 -6.90 14.06
CA GLU A 119 14.05 -8.21 14.68
C GLU A 119 12.70 -8.80 14.25
N ARG A 120 11.64 -7.98 14.18
CA ARG A 120 10.32 -8.43 13.71
C ARG A 120 10.34 -8.83 12.23
N ASP A 121 11.00 -8.03 11.40
CA ASP A 121 11.11 -8.32 9.97
C ASP A 121 12.01 -9.54 9.72
N GLU A 122 13.10 -9.71 10.48
CA GLU A 122 13.95 -10.90 10.39
C GLU A 122 13.19 -12.17 10.78
N ALA A 123 12.44 -12.14 11.89
CA ALA A 123 11.59 -13.24 12.31
C ALA A 123 10.53 -13.57 11.23
N ALA A 124 9.83 -12.55 10.70
CA ALA A 124 8.85 -12.74 9.63
C ALA A 124 9.48 -13.30 8.35
N GLY A 125 10.69 -12.85 7.99
CA GLY A 125 11.46 -13.36 6.87
C GLY A 125 11.82 -14.84 7.02
N HIS A 126 12.29 -15.24 8.21
CA HIS A 126 12.64 -16.63 8.52
C HIS A 126 11.44 -17.56 8.60
N GLU A 127 10.33 -17.15 9.22
CA GLU A 127 9.10 -17.96 9.26
C GLU A 127 8.58 -18.28 7.85
N ARG A 128 8.71 -17.32 6.93
CA ARG A 128 8.31 -17.49 5.52
C ARG A 128 9.34 -18.25 4.69
N GLY A 129 10.63 -18.09 4.97
CA GLY A 129 11.71 -18.84 4.31
C GLY A 129 11.77 -20.31 4.74
N VAL A 130 11.48 -20.63 6.01
CA VAL A 130 11.43 -22.02 6.51
C VAL A 130 10.21 -22.78 5.98
N ALA A 131 9.12 -22.07 5.67
CA ALA A 131 7.94 -22.67 5.01
C ALA A 131 8.23 -23.21 3.60
N GLU A 132 9.35 -22.83 2.97
CA GLU A 132 9.78 -23.35 1.66
C GLU A 132 10.39 -24.77 1.75
N HIS A 133 10.84 -25.19 2.94
CA HIS A 133 11.59 -26.43 3.16
C HIS A 133 10.80 -27.54 3.90
N ARG A 134 9.50 -27.35 4.15
CA ARG A 134 8.61 -28.36 4.75
C ARG A 134 7.57 -28.83 3.75
#